data_AF-A0A1M6LC38-F1
#
_entry.id   AF-A0A1M6LC38-F1
#
_cell.length_a   1.000
_cell.length_b   1.000
_cell.length_c   1.000
_cell.angle_alpha   90.00
_cell.angle_beta   90.00
_cell.angle_gamma   90.00
#
_symmetry.space_group_name_H-M   'P 1'
#
loop_
_entity.id
_entity.type
_entity.pdbx_description
1 polymer ?
#
loop_
_entity_poly.entity_id
_entity_poly.type
_entity_poly.pdbx_seq_one_letter_code
_entity_poly.pdbx_strand_id
1 'polypeptide(L)' 'MVKLKKSIEDLREEINRYIEYPDIFKEEIQVTSGKIDELINEYLKLKHF' A
#
# COMPACT_ATOMS: atom_id res chain seq x y z
N MET A 1 -16.81 1.91 -10.63
CA MET A 1 -15.58 1.42 -11.28
C MET A 1 -14.56 2.53 -11.54
N VAL A 2 -14.92 3.67 -12.12
CA VAL A 2 -13.99 4.78 -12.43
C VAL A 2 -13.23 5.32 -11.22
N LYS A 3 -13.91 5.50 -10.07
CA LYS A 3 -13.27 5.97 -8.83
C LYS A 3 -12.22 5.00 -8.27
N LEU A 4 -12.51 3.71 -8.30
CA LEU A 4 -11.60 2.68 -7.77
C LEU A 4 -10.31 2.59 -8.59
N LYS A 5 -10.44 2.62 -9.92
CA LYS A 5 -9.28 2.61 -10.82
C LYS A 5 -8.41 3.84 -10.59
N LYS A 6 -9.03 5.02 -10.43
CA LYS A 6 -8.32 6.26 -10.13
C LYS A 6 -7.57 6.19 -8.80
N SER A 7 -8.22 5.70 -7.74
CA SER A 7 -7.54 5.52 -6.44
C SER A 7 -6.36 4.55 -6.51
N ILE A 8 -6.43 3.51 -7.35
CA ILE A 8 -5.31 2.59 -7.58
C ILE A 8 -4.16 3.30 -8.32
N GLU A 9 -4.46 4.12 -9.33
CA GLU A 9 -3.45 4.89 -10.06
C GLU A 9 -2.78 5.94 -9.16
N ASP A 10 -3.56 6.65 -8.35
CA ASP A 10 -3.05 7.65 -7.39
C ASP A 10 -2.08 7.01 -6.38
N LEU A 11 -2.43 5.84 -5.83
CA LEU A 11 -1.58 5.09 -4.91
C LEU A 11 -0.29 4.56 -5.58
N ARG A 12 -0.37 4.17 -6.86
CA ARG A 12 0.82 3.72 -7.61
C ARG A 12 1.79 4.87 -7.87
N GLU A 13 1.29 6.06 -8.21
CA GLU A 13 2.13 7.24 -8.35
C GLU A 13 2.78 7.64 -7.03
N GLU A 14 2.04 7.54 -5.93
CA GLU A 14 2.55 7.84 -4.59
C GLU A 14 3.68 6.90 -4.17
N ILE A 15 3.50 5.59 -4.36
CA ILE A 15 4.54 4.58 -4.12
C ILE A 15 5.77 4.84 -5.00
N ASN A 16 5.58 5.17 -6.28
CA ASN A 16 6.69 5.47 -7.18
C ASN A 16 7.50 6.69 -6.70
N ARG A 17 6.83 7.76 -6.24
CA ARG A 17 7.51 8.93 -5.65
C ARG A 17 8.32 8.56 -4.40
N TYR A 18 7.81 7.68 -3.56
CA TYR A 18 8.54 7.23 -2.37
C TYR A 18 9.75 6.37 -2.72
N ILE A 19 9.66 5.55 -3.77
CA ILE A 19 10.79 4.75 -4.29
C ILE A 19 11.86 5.63 -4.93
N GLU A 20 11.50 6.78 -5.52
CA GLU A 20 12.46 7.75 -6.06
C GLU A 20 13.33 8.42 -4.97
N TYR A 21 12.81 8.55 -3.75
CA TYR A 21 13.52 9.16 -2.61
C TYR A 21 13.49 8.25 -1.36
N PRO A 22 14.08 7.05 -1.45
CA PRO A 22 13.97 6.04 -0.40
C PRO A 22 14.67 6.47 0.91
N ASP A 23 15.66 7.36 0.82
CA ASP A 23 16.37 7.91 1.99
C ASP A 23 15.52 8.93 2.78
N ILE A 24 14.53 9.56 2.13
CA ILE A 24 13.63 10.55 2.74
C ILE A 24 12.37 9.85 3.27
N PHE A 25 11.82 8.89 2.53
CA PHE A 25 10.54 8.25 2.82
C PHE A 25 10.65 6.84 3.40
N LYS A 26 11.82 6.47 3.95
CA LYS A 26 12.09 5.13 4.48
C LYS A 26 11.07 4.71 5.53
N GLU A 27 10.69 5.64 6.40
CA GLU A 27 9.77 5.39 7.51
C GLU A 27 8.33 5.20 6.98
N GLU A 28 7.91 6.03 6.02
CA GLU A 28 6.62 5.94 5.35
C GLU A 28 6.48 4.65 4.51
N ILE A 29 7.56 4.20 3.86
CA ILE A 29 7.61 2.92 3.15
C ILE A 29 7.42 1.76 4.13
N GLN A 30 8.12 1.79 5.28
CA GLN A 30 7.98 0.76 6.31
C GLN A 30 6.58 0.73 6.93
N VAL A 31 6.01 1.89 7.24
CA VAL A 31 4.64 2.02 7.76
C VAL A 31 3.62 1.51 6.73
N THR A 32 3.79 1.86 5.46
CA THR A 32 2.89 1.43 4.38
C THR A 32 2.99 -0.08 4.16
N SER A 33 4.20 -0.64 4.19
CA SER A 33 4.41 -2.10 4.11
C SER A 33 3.71 -2.81 5.27
N GLY A 34 3.83 -2.30 6.51
CA GLY A 34 3.17 -2.89 7.67
C GLY A 34 1.64 -2.94 7.53
N LYS A 35 1.03 -1.88 6.98
CA LYS A 35 -0.42 -1.86 6.71
C LYS A 35 -0.84 -2.90 5.66
N ILE A 36 -0.02 -3.13 4.64
CA ILE A 36 -0.27 -4.16 3.63
C ILE A 36 -0.27 -5.56 4.29
N ASP A 37 0.71 -5.83 5.14
CA ASP A 37 0.82 -7.11 5.85
C ASP A 37 -0.38 -7.35 6.78
N GLU A 38 -0.85 -6.33 7.50
CA GLU A 38 -2.05 -6.40 8.33
C GLU A 38 -3.29 -6.77 7.50
N LEU A 39 -3.50 -6.09 6.36
CA LEU A 39 -4.63 -6.35 5.47
C LEU A 39 -4.59 -7.75 4.86
N ILE A 40 -3.40 -8.25 4.49
CA ILE A 40 -3.23 -9.63 4.01
C ILE A 40 -3.63 -10.61 5.12
N ASN A 41 -3.16 -10.39 6.35
CA ASN A 41 -3.48 -11.26 7.48
C ASN A 41 -4.99 -11.27 7.79
N GLU A 42 -5.66 -10.12 7.73
CA GLU A 42 -7.12 -10.05 7.88
C GLU A 42 -7.84 -10.80 6.76
N TYR A 43 -7.42 -10.62 5.51
CA TYR A 43 -7.99 -11.35 4.37
C TYR A 43 -7.85 -12.87 4.55
N LEU A 44 -6.66 -13.34 4.97
CA LEU A 44 -6.43 -14.77 5.23
C LEU A 44 -7.33 -15.30 6.35
N LYS A 45 -7.50 -14.54 7.44
CA LYS A 45 -8.43 -14.92 8.51
C LYS A 45 -9.86 -15.06 7.99
N LEU A 46 -10.33 -14.10 7.19
CA LEU A 46 -11.68 -14.14 6.60
C LEU A 46 -11.86 -15.27 5.60
N LYS A 47 -10.80 -15.69 4.90
CA LYS A 47 -10.84 -16.82 3.96
C LYS A 47 -10.86 -18.20 4.63
N HIS A 48 -10.47 -18.27 5.90
CA HIS A 48 -10.42 -19.51 6.69
C HIS A 48 -11.69 -19.75 7.52
N PHE A 49 -12.74 -18.95 7.35
CA PHE A 49 -14.10 -19.16 7.87
C PHE A 49 -15.08 -19.51 6.76
#